data_AF-A9GFB4-F1
#
_entry.id   AF-A9GFB4-F1
#
_cell.length_a   1.000
_cell.length_b   1.000
_cell.length_c   1.000
_cell.angle_alpha   90.00
_cell.angle_beta   90.00
_cell.angle_gamma   90.00
#
_symmetry.space_group_name_H-M   'P 1'
#
loop_
_entity.id
_entity.type
_entity.pdbx_description
1 polymer ?
#
loop_
_entity_poly.entity_id
_entity_poly.type
_entity_poly.pdbx_seq_one_letter_code
_entity_poly.pdbx_strand_id
1 'polypeptide(L)' 'MSVGGLRVVIENSLDPGTELTVWLDGRSPRPGRIMWVQDEPDGSIVGVCFLDGLEDREGINGLGGLEGGPSRSPRSSS' A
#
# COMPACT_ATOMS: atom_id res chain seq x y z
N MET A 1 6.29 -6.91 -10.14
CA MET A 1 6.58 -5.48 -9.91
C MET A 1 6.82 -5.31 -8.42
N SER A 2 7.99 -4.81 -8.02
CA SER A 2 8.28 -4.56 -6.61
C SER A 2 7.65 -3.23 -6.21
N VAL A 3 6.83 -3.20 -5.15
CA VAL A 3 6.18 -1.99 -4.62
C VAL A 3 7.14 -1.03 -3.88
N GLY A 4 8.46 -1.28 -4.01
CA GLY A 4 9.51 -0.59 -3.28
C GLY A 4 9.73 -1.16 -1.87
N GLY A 5 10.80 -0.72 -1.22
CA GLY A 5 11.15 -1.11 0.14
C GLY A 5 12.33 -0.29 0.66
N LEU A 6 12.54 -0.30 1.97
CA LEU A 6 13.61 0.42 2.66
C LEU A 6 14.50 -0.57 3.40
N ARG A 7 15.82 -0.39 3.34
CA ARG A 7 16.78 -1.09 4.20
C ARG A 7 17.38 -0.07 5.16
N VAL A 8 17.28 -0.31 6.45
CA VAL A 8 17.76 0.61 7.51
C VAL A 8 18.47 -0.15 8.61
N VAL A 9 19.40 0.53 9.27
CA VAL A 9 20.06 0.06 10.49
C VAL A 9 19.35 0.70 11.67
N ILE A 10 19.01 -0.09 12.68
CA ILE A 10 18.33 0.35 13.89
C ILE A 10 19.08 -0.17 15.12
N GLU A 11 19.11 0.62 16.18
CA GLU A 11 19.77 0.23 17.45
C GLU A 11 18.95 -0.82 18.22
N ASN A 12 17.63 -0.84 18.02
CA ASN A 12 16.73 -1.74 18.71
C ASN A 12 16.26 -2.85 17.77
N SER A 13 16.34 -4.11 18.19
CA SER A 13 15.79 -5.21 17.41
C SER A 13 14.26 -5.12 17.30
N LEU A 14 13.73 -5.47 16.13
CA LEU A 14 12.30 -5.59 15.85
C LEU A 14 12.03 -6.97 15.27
N ASP A 15 10.81 -7.49 15.46
CA ASP A 15 10.44 -8.80 14.91
C ASP A 15 9.95 -8.70 13.46
N PRO A 16 10.25 -9.69 12.60
CA PRO A 16 9.57 -9.82 11.31
C PRO A 16 8.05 -9.84 11.47
N GLY A 17 7.35 -9.15 10.57
CA GLY A 17 5.90 -8.96 10.64
C GLY A 17 5.46 -7.73 11.44
N THR A 18 6.35 -7.11 12.21
CA THR A 18 6.05 -5.86 12.94
C THR A 18 5.65 -4.76 11.95
N GLU A 19 4.50 -4.15 12.19
CA GLU A 19 4.02 -3.00 11.43
C GLU A 19 4.47 -1.70 12.10
N LEU A 20 4.85 -0.73 11.28
CA LEU A 20 5.38 0.55 11.71
C LEU A 20 5.01 1.66 10.72
N THR A 21 5.21 2.90 11.15
CA THR A 21 5.16 4.05 10.25
C THR A 21 6.57 4.51 9.95
N VAL A 22 6.87 4.73 8.67
CA VAL A 22 8.15 5.25 8.19
C VAL A 22 8.01 6.75 7.95
N TRP A 23 8.79 7.55 8.66
CA TRP A 23 8.96 8.97 8.40
C TRP A 23 10.25 9.19 7.64
N LEU A 24 10.16 9.75 6.43
CA LEU A 24 11.30 10.20 5.63
C LEU A 24 11.21 11.71 5.50
N ASP A 25 12.33 12.40 5.67
CA ASP A 25 12.35 13.85 5.60
C ASP A 25 11.84 14.37 4.24
N GLY A 26 11.00 15.39 4.29
CA GLY A 26 10.34 15.95 3.09
C GLY A 26 9.30 15.02 2.42
N ARG A 27 8.91 13.90 3.03
CA ARG A 27 7.85 13.01 2.51
C ARG A 27 6.73 12.79 3.53
N SER A 28 5.55 12.43 3.01
CA SER A 28 4.45 11.99 3.87
C SER A 28 4.82 10.68 4.59
N PRO A 29 4.39 10.49 5.85
CA PRO A 29 4.58 9.23 6.55
C PRO A 29 3.95 8.06 5.79
N ARG A 30 4.61 6.90 5.77
CA ARG A 30 4.14 5.72 5.04
C ARG A 30 4.01 4.51 5.96
N PRO A 31 2.90 3.75 5.89
CA PRO A 31 2.81 2.48 6.62
C PRO A 31 3.79 1.46 6.02
N GLY A 32 4.43 0.69 6.88
CA GLY A 32 5.41 -0.32 6.49
C GLY A 32 5.39 -1.54 7.40
N ARG A 33 5.97 -2.64 6.93
CA ARG A 33 6.13 -3.89 7.67
C ARG A 33 7.56 -4.40 7.58
N ILE A 34 8.11 -4.84 8.72
CA ILE A 34 9.40 -5.55 8.74
C ILE A 34 9.25 -6.90 8.03
N MET A 35 10.03 -7.12 6.97
CA MET A 35 10.00 -8.36 6.19
C MET A 35 11.13 -9.32 6.59
N TRP A 36 12.26 -8.77 7.01
CA TRP A 36 13.44 -9.53 7.43
C TRP A 36 14.29 -8.69 8.37
N VAL A 37 15.08 -9.39 9.18
CA VAL A 37 15.96 -8.83 10.20
C VAL A 37 17.29 -9.59 10.13
N GLN A 38 18.39 -8.86 10.25
CA GLN A 38 19.74 -9.37 10.40
C GLN A 38 20.34 -8.71 11.63
N ASP A 39 20.72 -9.51 12.62
CA ASP A 39 21.40 -9.02 13.81
C ASP A 39 22.86 -8.66 13.50
N GLU A 40 23.29 -7.51 14.04
CA GLU A 40 24.65 -6.99 13.99
C GLU A 40 25.15 -6.72 15.43
N PRO A 41 26.47 -6.55 15.65
CA PRO A 41 27.00 -6.33 16.99
C PRO A 41 26.50 -5.06 17.69
N ASP A 42 26.12 -4.04 16.92
CA ASP A 42 25.71 -2.70 17.38
C ASP A 42 24.25 -2.36 17.07
N GLY A 43 23.47 -3.32 16.59
CA GLY A 43 22.07 -3.13 16.26
C GLY A 43 21.54 -4.21 15.33
N SER A 44 20.54 -3.87 14.53
CA SER A 44 19.99 -4.77 13.53
C SER A 44 19.79 -4.05 12.22
N ILE A 45 20.02 -4.76 11.12
CA ILE A 45 19.64 -4.33 9.79
C ILE A 45 18.27 -4.92 9.50
N VAL A 46 17.32 -4.07 9.13
CA VAL A 46 15.95 -4.50 8.81
C VAL A 46 15.56 -4.10 7.40
N GLY A 47 14.78 -4.97 6.77
CA GLY A 47 14.09 -4.68 5.52
C GLY A 47 12.63 -4.34 5.78
N VAL A 48 12.19 -3.19 5.29
CA VAL A 48 10.82 -2.69 5.40
C VAL A 48 10.16 -2.71 4.02
N CYS A 49 8.96 -3.28 3.94
CA CYS A 49 8.09 -3.16 2.77
C CYS A 49 7.05 -2.06 3.03
N PHE A 50 6.80 -1.16 2.08
CA PHE A 50 5.74 -0.16 2.18
C PHE A 50 4.38 -0.79 1.86
N LEU A 51 3.35 -0.44 2.63
CA LEU A 51 2.01 -1.02 2.51
C LEU A 51 1.06 -0.19 1.64
N ASP A 52 1.32 1.12 1.49
CA ASP A 52 0.48 2.05 0.71
C ASP A 52 0.47 1.77 -0.81
N GLY A 53 1.47 1.05 -1.33
CA GLY A 53 1.49 0.61 -2.73
C GLY A 53 0.55 -0.56 -3.04
N LEU A 54 -0.04 -1.19 -2.01
CA LEU A 54 -1.03 -2.26 -2.19
C LEU A 54 -2.44 -1.71 -2.41
N GLU A 55 -2.74 -0.54 -1.83
CA GLU A 55 -4.07 0.08 -1.84
C GLU A 55 -4.45 0.68 -3.20
N ASP A 56 -3.47 1.14 -3.99
CA ASP A 56 -3.69 1.65 -5.36
C ASP A 56 -4.25 0.57 -6.31
N ARG A 57 -4.01 -0.71 -6.00
CA ARG A 57 -4.48 -1.85 -6.82
C ARG A 57 -5.91 -2.28 -6.50
N GLU A 58 -6.46 -1.93 -5.33
CA GLU A 58 -7.87 -2.25 -5.00
C GLU A 58 -8.85 -1.16 -5.46
N GLY A 59 -8.37 0.04 -5.80
CA GLY A 59 -9.19 1.15 -6.30
C GLY A 59 -9.72 1.01 -7.73
N ILE A 60 -9.21 0.08 -8.55
CA ILE A 60 -9.60 -0.05 -9.97
C ILE A 60 -10.76 -1.04 -10.24
N ASN A 61 -11.30 -1.72 -9.22
CA ASN A 61 -12.43 -2.65 -9.39
C ASN A 61 -13.81 -2.03 -9.05
N GLY A 62 -13.89 -0.73 -8.76
CA GLY A 62 -15.12 -0.07 -8.30
C GLY A 62 -15.92 0.71 -9.35
N LEU A 63 -15.46 0.82 -10.60
CA LEU A 63 -16.13 1.63 -11.64
C LEU A 63 -16.63 0.77 -12.81
N GLY A 64 -17.50 -0.18 -12.52
CA GLY A 64 -18.25 -0.92 -13.52
C GLY A 64 -19.73 -0.98 -13.14
N GLY A 65 -20.54 -0.02 -13.60
CA GLY A 65 -21.99 -0.09 -13.39
C GLY A 65 -22.72 1.25 -13.40
N LEU A 66 -22.65 2.01 -14.49
CA LEU A 66 -23.74 2.90 -14.85
C LEU A 66 -24.04 2.72 -16.33
N GLU A 67 -24.93 1.77 -16.59
CA GLU A 67 -25.59 1.56 -17.88
C GLU A 67 -26.35 2.85 -18.27
N GLY A 68 -25.69 3.71 -19.03
CA GLY A 68 -26.34 4.80 -19.76
C GLY A 68 -26.88 4.30 -21.10
N GLY A 69 -27.86 3.38 -21.07
CA GLY A 69 -28.62 3.04 -22.28
C GLY A 69 -29.57 4.18 -22.65
N PRO A 70 -29.69 4.60 -23.93
CA PRO A 70 -30.62 5.64 -24.31
C PRO A 70 -32.05 5.17 -24.04
N SER A 71 -32.78 5.90 -23.18
CA SER A 71 -34.21 5.73 -22.97
C SER A 71 -34.94 5.92 -24.30
N ARG A 72 -35.23 4.80 -24.97
CA ARG A 72 -36.26 4.72 -26.00
C ARG A 72 -37.59 4.91 -25.29
N SER A 73 -38.24 6.05 -25.52
CA SER A 73 -39.66 6.23 -25.20
C SER A 73 -40.50 5.36 -26.13
N PRO A 74 -41.44 4.55 -25.61
CA PRO A 74 -42.62 4.21 -26.38
C PRO A 74 -43.86 4.71 -25.63
N ARG A 75 -44.74 5.43 -26.34
CA ARG A 75 -46.14 5.02 -26.46
C ARG A 75 -46.91 5.94 -27.39
N SER A 76 -47.42 5.28 -28.43
CA SER A 76 -48.47 5.75 -29.32
C SER A 76 -49.80 5.94 -28.58
N SER A 77 -50.55 6.93 -29.06
CA SER A 77 -51.97 6.93 -29.41
C SER A 77 -52.97 6.15 -28.55
N SER A 78 -53.93 6.88 -27.97
CA SER A 78 -55.38 6.64 -28.11
C SER A 78 -56.14 7.93 -27.77
#